data_AF-A0A512C207-F1
#
_entry.id   AF-A0A512C207-F1
#
_cell.length_a   1.000
_cell.length_b   1.000
_cell.length_c   1.000
_cell.angle_alpha   90.00
_cell.angle_beta   90.00
_cell.angle_gamma   90.00
#
_symmetry.space_group_name_H-M   'P 1'
#
loop_
_entity.id
_entity.type
_entity.pdbx_description
1 polymer ?
#
loop_
_entity_poly.entity_id
_entity_poly.type
_entity_poly.pdbx_seq_one_letter_code
_entity_poly.pdbx_strand_id
1 'polypeptide(L)'
;MVIDGPITRLAFEAYIETQLAPTLHQGDVVILDNLAVHKSERAAQCLQQRGAWFLFLPAYSPDLNPIEQAFAKIKAYLRKAEARTFDALWRALGDICNLFEPHECWNYLKAAGYASV
;
A
#
# COMPACT_ATOMS: atom_id res chain seq x y z
N MET A 1 -1.89 10.81 -0.75
CA MET A 1 -1.05 11.60 0.17
C MET A 1 0.41 11.44 -0.24
N VAL A 2 1.21 12.51 -0.18
CA VAL A 2 2.68 12.43 -0.26
C VAL A 2 3.26 12.89 1.06
N ILE A 3 4.24 12.14 1.52
CA ILE A 3 5.00 12.45 2.73
C ILE A 3 6.36 12.95 2.26
N ASP A 4 6.73 14.15 2.67
CA ASP A 4 8.08 14.65 2.49
C ASP A 4 8.99 14.06 3.57
N GLY A 5 10.08 13.41 3.16
CA GLY A 5 10.98 12.68 4.04
C GLY A 5 10.65 11.19 4.25
N PRO A 6 11.37 10.51 5.14
CA PRO A 6 11.23 9.08 5.37
C PRO A 6 9.91 8.74 6.08
N ILE A 7 9.41 7.53 5.84
CA ILE A 7 8.31 6.99 6.63
C ILE A 7 8.79 6.72 8.07
N THR A 8 8.39 7.57 9.00
CA THR A 8 8.62 7.38 10.44
C THR A 8 7.45 6.63 11.06
N ARG A 9 7.61 6.11 12.28
CA ARG A 9 6.48 5.52 13.02
C ARG A 9 5.31 6.49 13.16
N LEU A 10 5.58 7.76 13.48
CA LEU A 10 4.54 8.79 13.61
C LEU A 10 3.83 9.05 12.27
N ALA A 11 4.57 9.12 11.17
CA ALA A 11 4.00 9.30 9.84
C ALA A 11 3.15 8.09 9.39
N PHE A 12 3.60 6.88 9.72
CA PHE A 12 2.85 5.64 9.49
C PHE A 12 1.54 5.62 10.29
N GLU A 13 1.61 5.92 11.60
CA GLU A 13 0.41 6.00 12.45
C GLU A 13 -0.60 7.02 11.93
N ALA A 14 -0.13 8.22 11.56
CA ALA A 14 -0.99 9.25 11.00
C ALA A 14 -1.64 8.80 9.68
N TYR A 15 -0.91 8.12 8.81
CA TYR A 15 -1.47 7.54 7.57
C TYR A 15 -2.56 6.51 7.87
N ILE A 16 -2.29 5.58 8.78
CA ILE A 16 -3.24 4.53 9.15
C ILE A 16 -4.51 5.14 9.73
N GLU A 17 -4.37 6.06 10.69
CA GLU A 17 -5.51 6.67 11.39
C GLU A 17 -6.38 7.52 10.47
N THR A 18 -5.75 8.34 9.62
CA THR A 18 -6.47 9.39 8.86
C THR A 18 -6.82 9.00 7.44
N GLN A 19 -6.08 8.09 6.81
CA GLN A 19 -6.26 7.75 5.39
C GLN A 19 -6.76 6.32 5.22
N LEU A 20 -6.10 5.32 5.84
CA LEU A 20 -6.42 3.91 5.58
C LEU A 20 -7.61 3.42 6.40
N ALA A 21 -7.57 3.55 7.73
CA ALA A 21 -8.60 3.00 8.62
C ALA A 21 -10.04 3.47 8.27
N PRO A 22 -10.29 4.72 7.82
CA PRO A 22 -11.62 5.13 7.38
C PRO A 22 -12.18 4.37 6.16
N THR A 23 -11.33 3.71 5.36
CA THR A 23 -11.76 2.96 4.17
C THR A 23 -11.98 1.46 4.42
N LEU A 24 -11.66 0.99 5.63
CA LEU A 24 -11.72 -0.44 5.96
C LEU A 24 -13.08 -0.85 6.50
N HIS A 25 -13.45 -2.09 6.21
CA HIS A 25 -14.64 -2.76 6.70
C HIS A 25 -14.26 -3.90 7.66
N GLN A 26 -15.26 -4.36 8.41
CA GLN A 26 -15.09 -5.52 9.28
C GLN A 26 -14.68 -6.74 8.43
N GLY A 27 -13.61 -7.41 8.85
CA GLY A 27 -13.05 -8.57 8.12
C GLY A 27 -11.88 -8.23 7.20
N ASP A 28 -11.62 -6.95 6.93
CA ASP A 28 -10.50 -6.56 6.06
C ASP A 28 -9.14 -6.91 6.69
N VAL A 29 -8.22 -7.34 5.83
CA VAL A 29 -6.84 -7.65 6.20
C VAL A 29 -5.90 -6.70 5.48
N VAL A 30 -5.08 -6.00 6.26
CA VAL A 30 -4.05 -5.12 5.72
C VAL A 30 -2.72 -5.88 5.73
N ILE A 31 -2.13 -6.09 4.55
CA ILE A 31 -0.89 -6.84 4.36
C ILE A 31 0.29 -5.88 4.29
N LEU A 32 1.36 -6.16 5.03
CA LEU A 32 2.54 -5.28 5.12
C LEU A 32 3.82 -6.07 5.37
N ASP A 33 4.94 -5.53 4.90
CA ASP A 33 6.26 -6.06 5.21
C ASP A 33 6.59 -5.92 6.71
N ASN A 34 7.69 -6.56 7.13
CA ASN A 34 8.08 -6.65 8.54
C ASN A 34 8.92 -5.44 9.04
N LEU A 35 8.83 -4.28 8.38
CA LEU A 35 9.60 -3.08 8.77
C LEU A 35 9.24 -2.62 10.20
N ALA A 36 10.24 -2.21 10.98
CA ALA A 36 10.06 -1.83 12.38
C ALA A 36 9.07 -0.67 12.61
N VAL A 37 8.88 0.19 11.61
CA VAL A 37 7.92 1.31 11.67
C VAL A 37 6.47 0.83 11.61
N HIS A 38 6.21 -0.32 10.98
CA HIS A 38 4.87 -0.91 10.88
C HIS A 38 4.40 -1.55 12.19
N LYS A 39 5.34 -1.85 13.10
CA LYS A 39 5.05 -2.44 14.42
C LYS A 39 4.61 -1.35 15.41
N SER A 40 3.41 -0.80 15.16
CA SER A 40 2.77 0.18 16.02
C SER A 40 1.48 -0.37 16.61
N GLU A 41 1.39 -0.36 17.94
CA GLU A 41 0.17 -0.73 18.68
C GLU A 41 -0.97 0.27 18.40
N ARG A 42 -0.66 1.56 18.28
CA ARG A 42 -1.65 2.60 17.93
C ARG A 42 -2.29 2.31 16.58
N ALA A 43 -1.47 2.04 15.57
CA ALA A 43 -1.96 1.71 14.23
C ALA A 43 -2.82 0.43 14.24
N ALA A 44 -2.40 -0.60 14.99
CA ALA A 44 -3.16 -1.85 15.11
C ALA A 44 -4.53 -1.62 15.78
N GLN A 45 -4.58 -0.77 16.82
CA GLN A 45 -5.83 -0.39 17.47
C GLN A 45 -6.78 0.35 16.53
N CYS A 46 -6.27 1.25 15.67
CA CYS A 46 -7.08 1.93 14.66
C CYS A 46 -7.75 0.94 13.70
N LEU A 47 -7.05 -0.11 13.27
CA LEU A 47 -7.63 -1.18 12.45
C LEU A 47 -8.64 -2.02 13.22
N GLN A 48 -8.32 -2.39 14.46
CA GLN A 48 -9.20 -3.21 15.30
C GLN A 48 -10.54 -2.52 15.56
N GLN A 49 -10.56 -1.20 15.73
CA GLN A 49 -11.79 -0.41 15.85
C GLN A 49 -12.70 -0.48 14.61
N ARG A 50 -12.14 -0.84 13.45
CA ARG A 50 -12.87 -1.10 12.20
C ARG A 50 -13.21 -2.57 12.00
N GLY A 51 -12.80 -3.45 12.91
CA GLY A 51 -12.90 -4.89 12.75
C GLY A 51 -11.92 -5.48 11.73
N ALA A 52 -10.82 -4.75 11.44
CA ALA A 52 -9.75 -5.15 10.54
C ALA A 52 -8.46 -5.47 11.33
N TRP A 53 -7.47 -6.10 10.68
CA TRP A 53 -6.18 -6.39 11.31
C TRP A 53 -5.01 -6.41 10.34
N PHE A 54 -3.79 -6.34 10.89
CA PHE A 54 -2.55 -6.46 10.13
C PHE A 54 -2.14 -7.92 9.93
N LEU A 55 -1.68 -8.24 8.72
CA LEU A 55 -0.94 -9.45 8.39
C LEU A 55 0.49 -9.07 8.00
N PHE A 56 1.45 -9.40 8.86
CA PHE A 56 2.87 -9.15 8.62
C PHE A 56 3.49 -10.27 7.79
N LEU A 57 4.20 -9.91 6.72
CA LEU A 57 4.92 -10.87 5.90
C LEU A 57 6.18 -11.40 6.62
N PRO A 58 6.58 -12.66 6.37
CA PRO A 58 7.88 -13.16 6.80
C PRO A 58 9.03 -12.34 6.19
N ALA A 59 10.19 -12.37 6.84
CA ALA A 59 11.36 -11.67 6.34
C ALA A 59 11.79 -12.23 4.97
N TYR A 60 12.13 -11.33 4.04
CA TYR A 60 12.59 -11.68 2.69
C TYR A 60 11.57 -12.47 1.85
N SER A 61 10.27 -12.22 2.03
CA SER A 61 9.19 -12.84 1.24
C SER A 61 8.47 -11.82 0.33
N PRO A 62 9.18 -11.18 -0.63
CA PRO A 62 8.56 -10.23 -1.55
C PRO A 62 7.56 -10.88 -2.51
N ASP A 63 7.67 -12.18 -2.74
CA ASP A 63 6.72 -13.00 -3.49
C ASP A 63 5.32 -13.03 -2.86
N LEU A 64 5.26 -12.86 -1.54
CA LEU A 64 4.00 -12.74 -0.78
C LEU A 64 3.51 -11.29 -0.70
N ASN A 65 4.16 -10.32 -1.35
CA ASN A 65 3.74 -8.93 -1.31
C ASN A 65 3.04 -8.51 -2.61
N PRO A 66 1.69 -8.48 -2.66
CA PRO A 66 0.95 -8.19 -3.90
C PRO A 66 1.25 -6.80 -4.48
N ILE A 67 1.72 -5.84 -3.66
CA ILE A 67 2.04 -4.49 -4.13
C ILE A 67 3.25 -4.45 -5.07
N GLU A 68 4.13 -5.45 -5.06
CA GLU A 68 5.34 -5.44 -5.88
C GLU A 68 5.02 -5.38 -7.38
N GLN A 69 3.97 -6.10 -7.81
CA GLN A 69 3.49 -6.06 -9.19
C GLN A 69 2.89 -4.69 -9.56
N ALA A 70 2.10 -4.11 -8.65
CA ALA A 70 1.56 -2.77 -8.82
C ALA A 70 2.68 -1.72 -8.92
N PHE A 71 3.72 -1.82 -8.08
CA PHE A 71 4.88 -0.94 -8.14
C PHE A 71 5.72 -1.13 -9.41
N ALA A 72 5.85 -2.35 -9.92
CA ALA A 72 6.50 -2.57 -11.21
C ALA A 72 5.77 -1.82 -12.33
N LYS A 73 4.42 -1.89 -12.38
CA LYS A 73 3.58 -1.14 -13.31
C LYS A 73 3.76 0.37 -13.14
N ILE A 74 3.63 0.89 -11.91
CA ILE A 74 3.81 2.32 -11.62
C ILE A 74 5.18 2.82 -12.09
N LYS A 75 6.26 2.10 -11.75
CA LYS A 75 7.62 2.45 -12.15
C LYS A 75 7.78 2.46 -13.67
N ALA A 76 7.18 1.52 -14.39
CA ALA A 76 7.24 1.48 -15.85
C ALA A 76 6.57 2.71 -16.48
N TYR A 77 5.38 3.09 -16.02
CA TYR A 77 4.68 4.28 -16.52
C TYR A 77 5.36 5.59 -16.12
N LEU A 78 5.88 5.70 -14.89
CA LEU A 78 6.63 6.89 -14.46
C LEU A 78 7.90 7.09 -15.29
N ARG A 79 8.63 6.01 -15.63
CA ARG A 79 9.79 6.08 -16.53
C ARG A 79 9.40 6.59 -17.91
N LYS A 80 8.26 6.13 -18.43
CA LYS A 80 7.71 6.58 -19.73
C LYS A 80 7.23 8.04 -19.71
N ALA A 81 6.77 8.54 -18.56
CA ALA A 81 6.31 9.92 -18.43
C ALA A 81 7.46 10.95 -18.46
N GLU A 82 8.70 10.53 -18.19
CA GLU A 82 9.91 11.36 -18.25
C GLU A 82 9.82 12.70 -17.49
N ALA A 83 9.01 12.75 -16.43
CA ALA A 83 8.81 13.97 -15.63
C ALA A 83 10.14 14.50 -15.06
N ARG A 84 10.37 15.81 -15.21
CA ARG A 84 11.59 16.51 -14.75
C ARG A 84 11.37 17.46 -13.58
N THR A 85 10.14 17.59 -13.11
CA THR A 85 9.79 18.37 -11.93
C THR A 85 8.97 17.52 -10.96
N PHE A 86 9.01 17.88 -9.68
CA PHE A 86 8.22 17.21 -8.65
C PHE A 86 6.72 17.27 -8.96
N ASP A 87 6.20 18.44 -9.33
CA ASP A 87 4.78 18.61 -9.68
C ASP A 87 4.35 17.75 -10.88
N ALA A 88 5.20 17.64 -11.90
CA ALA A 88 4.92 16.79 -13.05
C ALA A 88 4.93 15.30 -12.65
N LEU A 89 5.88 14.89 -11.80
CA LEU A 89 5.94 13.53 -11.28
C LEU A 89 4.71 13.20 -10.42
N TRP A 90 4.29 14.12 -9.57
CA TRP A 90 3.11 13.99 -8.71
C TRP A 90 1.82 13.82 -9.53
N ARG A 91 1.62 14.67 -10.54
CA ARG A 91 0.47 14.55 -11.45
C ARG A 91 0.50 13.23 -12.21
N ALA A 92 1.64 12.87 -12.79
CA ALA A 92 1.81 11.60 -13.49
C ALA A 92 1.50 10.40 -12.58
N LEU A 93 1.94 10.41 -11.33
CA LEU A 93 1.61 9.36 -10.36
C LEU A 93 0.09 9.26 -10.13
N GLY A 94 -0.61 10.40 -9.99
CA GLY A 94 -2.06 10.43 -9.87
C GLY A 94 -2.77 9.82 -11.09
N ASP A 95 -2.35 10.21 -12.30
CA ASP A 95 -2.90 9.67 -13.55
C ASP A 95 -2.67 8.17 -13.67
N ILE A 96 -1.48 7.69 -13.28
CA ILE A 96 -1.12 6.27 -13.30
C ILE A 96 -1.95 5.47 -12.29
N CYS A 97 -2.22 6.01 -11.10
CA CYS A 97 -3.08 5.36 -10.11
C CYS A 97 -4.50 5.13 -10.66
N ASN A 98 -5.00 6.00 -11.53
CA ASN A 98 -6.31 5.82 -12.18
C ASN A 98 -6.33 4.72 -13.25
N LEU A 99 -5.17 4.13 -13.60
CA LEU A 99 -5.07 3.02 -14.55
C LEU A 99 -5.24 1.64 -13.89
N PHE A 100 -5.44 1.58 -12.56
CA PHE A 100 -5.63 0.33 -11.84
C PHE A 100 -7.11 -0.03 -11.77
N GLU A 101 -7.45 -1.13 -12.44
CA GLU A 101 -8.79 -1.67 -12.41
C GLU A 101 -8.96 -2.69 -11.26
N PRO A 102 -10.14 -2.80 -10.62
CA PRO A 102 -10.35 -3.74 -9.52
C PRO A 102 -9.98 -5.19 -9.85
N HIS A 103 -10.30 -5.64 -11.08
CA HIS A 103 -9.98 -7.00 -11.53
C HIS A 103 -8.47 -7.24 -11.66
N GLU A 104 -7.71 -6.21 -12.02
CA GLU A 104 -6.25 -6.27 -12.09
C GLU A 104 -5.65 -6.37 -10.69
N CYS A 105 -6.11 -5.55 -9.75
CA CYS A 105 -5.71 -5.63 -8.34
C CYS A 105 -6.01 -7.01 -7.74
N TRP A 106 -7.16 -7.61 -8.07
CA TRP A 106 -7.49 -8.97 -7.67
C TRP A 106 -6.51 -10.01 -8.22
N ASN A 107 -6.01 -9.83 -9.45
CA ASN A 107 -4.99 -10.72 -10.02
C ASN A 107 -3.66 -10.66 -9.25
N TYR A 108 -3.27 -9.49 -8.72
CA TYR A 108 -2.08 -9.39 -7.88
C TYR A 108 -2.24 -10.16 -6.57
N LEU A 109 -3.40 -10.07 -5.93
CA LEU A 109 -3.72 -10.85 -4.72
C LEU A 109 -3.70 -12.36 -4.99
N LYS A 110 -4.29 -12.80 -6.11
CA LYS A 110 -4.22 -14.21 -6.55
C LYS A 110 -2.78 -14.68 -6.77
N ALA A 111 -1.98 -13.88 -7.48
CA ALA A 111 -0.59 -14.20 -7.76
C ALA A 111 0.27 -14.32 -6.50
N ALA A 112 -0.05 -13.55 -5.45
CA ALA A 112 0.61 -13.62 -4.14
C ALA A 112 -0.02 -14.69 -3.19
N GLY A 113 -1.00 -15.46 -3.66
CA GLY A 113 -1.59 -16.58 -2.91
C GLY A 113 -2.70 -16.22 -1.93
N TYR A 114 -3.26 -15.01 -1.99
CA TYR A 114 -4.31 -14.54 -1.06
C TYR A 114 -5.75 -14.73 -1.56
N ALA A 115 -5.93 -15.17 -2.80
CA ALA A 115 -7.23 -15.38 -3.40
C ALA A 115 -7.23 -16.66 -4.24
N SER A 116 -8.33 -17.41 -4.19
CA SER A 116 -8.57 -18.56 -5.07
C SER A 116 -9.39 -18.15 -6.30
N VAL A 117 -9.47 -19.08 -7.25
CA VAL A 117 -10.34 -19.00 -8.43
C VAL A 117 -11.81 -18.97 -8.03
#